data_AF-A0A950Q1C0-F1
#
_entry.id   AF-A0A950Q1C0-F1
#
_cell.length_a   1.000
_cell.length_b   1.000
_cell.length_c   1.000
_cell.angle_alpha   90.00
_cell.angle_beta   90.00
_cell.angle_gamma   90.00
#
_symmetry.space_group_name_H-M   'P 1'
#
loop_
_entity.id
_entity.type
_entity.pdbx_description
1 polymer ?
#
loop_
_entity_poly.entity_id
_entity_poly.type
_entity_poly.pdbx_seq_one_letter_code
_entity_poly.pdbx_strand_id
1 'polypeptide(L)'
;YAAHREQWGQRIDRYPLVRETLVDLLVELEAGMAVTFECAAAARASTDEEEARLIRRILIPLAKMRATRAAVGAASSALEVLGGNGYMNDWPMARQYRDAQCHPIWEGTENIICLDVRRAMKGEGAHEALLARIERSLDTAGPHEALARPADAVASALKDAREAISYLASADDDVQLLQARRLANLLADVSEGAVLLDEAAWALERDGDARKALVARRFARQHLETLPVRGIVDEDRTVLDFFDPLIRYGKVDAAAVA
;
A
#
# COMPACT_ATOMS: atom_id res chain seq x y z
N TYR A 1 -18.07 13.67 -6.23
CA TYR A 1 -19.14 13.97 -5.27
C TYR A 1 -18.71 14.98 -4.22
N ALA A 2 -17.67 14.70 -3.42
CA ALA A 2 -17.23 15.56 -2.33
C ALA A 2 -16.92 17.02 -2.71
N ALA A 3 -16.37 17.24 -3.91
CA ALA A 3 -16.07 18.57 -4.45
C ALA A 3 -17.30 19.40 -4.88
N HIS A 4 -18.52 18.88 -4.72
CA HIS A 4 -19.76 19.56 -5.11
C HIS A 4 -20.84 19.50 -4.03
N ARG A 5 -20.87 18.45 -3.21
CA ARG A 5 -21.86 18.32 -2.15
C ARG A 5 -21.58 19.35 -1.06
N GLU A 6 -22.59 20.13 -0.69
CA GLU A 6 -22.52 21.07 0.42
C GLU A 6 -23.20 20.53 1.67
N GLN A 7 -22.59 20.79 2.82
CA GLN A 7 -23.16 20.56 4.16
C GLN A 7 -22.66 21.66 5.10
N TRP A 8 -23.56 22.19 5.93
CA TRP A 8 -23.29 23.32 6.83
C TRP A 8 -22.62 24.52 6.13
N GLY A 9 -23.08 24.84 4.91
CA GLY A 9 -22.68 26.06 4.19
C GLY A 9 -21.35 25.99 3.43
N GLN A 10 -20.72 24.83 3.32
CA GLN A 10 -19.53 24.64 2.47
C GLN A 10 -19.48 23.25 1.85
N ARG A 11 -18.66 23.09 0.82
CA ARG A 11 -18.41 21.81 0.17
C ARG A 11 -17.77 20.83 1.16
N ILE A 12 -18.17 19.56 1.09
CA ILE A 12 -17.68 18.58 2.08
C ILE A 12 -16.18 18.28 1.93
N ASP A 13 -15.60 18.49 0.74
CA ASP A 13 -14.14 18.41 0.53
C ASP A 13 -13.32 19.51 1.22
N ARG A 14 -13.97 20.46 1.91
CA ARG A 14 -13.32 21.46 2.76
C ARG A 14 -13.13 20.99 4.20
N TYR A 15 -13.82 19.94 4.64
CA TYR A 15 -13.64 19.39 5.98
C TYR A 15 -12.39 18.49 6.03
N PRO A 16 -11.45 18.70 6.96
CA PRO A 16 -10.23 17.88 7.08
C PRO A 16 -10.50 16.37 7.19
N LEU A 17 -11.56 15.97 7.89
CA LEU A 17 -11.94 14.56 8.02
C LEU A 17 -12.27 13.92 6.67
N VAL A 18 -13.02 14.62 5.81
CA VAL A 18 -13.34 14.12 4.47
C VAL A 18 -12.09 14.13 3.58
N ARG A 19 -11.23 15.14 3.75
CA ARG A 19 -9.95 15.21 3.03
C ARG A 19 -9.05 14.03 3.36
N GLU A 20 -8.96 13.67 4.64
CA GLU A 20 -8.21 12.51 5.10
C GLU A 20 -8.72 11.24 4.44
N THR A 21 -10.03 10.98 4.49
CA THR A 21 -10.62 9.81 3.81
C THR A 21 -10.26 9.76 2.32
N LEU A 22 -10.34 10.89 1.60
CA LEU A 22 -10.03 10.92 0.18
C LEU A 22 -8.53 10.72 -0.11
N VAL A 23 -7.65 11.28 0.71
CA VAL A 23 -6.20 11.09 0.58
C VAL A 23 -5.83 9.65 0.89
N ASP A 24 -6.40 9.06 1.92
CA ASP A 24 -6.13 7.67 2.30
C ASP A 24 -6.59 6.70 1.19
N LEU A 25 -7.78 6.93 0.62
CA LEU A 25 -8.24 6.21 -0.57
C LEU A 25 -7.27 6.32 -1.76
N LEU A 26 -6.69 7.50 -1.99
CA LEU A 26 -5.70 7.70 -3.05
C LEU A 26 -4.41 6.94 -2.76
N VAL A 27 -3.94 6.96 -1.52
CA VAL A 27 -2.71 6.28 -1.09
C VAL A 27 -2.83 4.78 -1.29
N GLU A 28 -3.94 4.18 -0.83
CA GLU A 28 -4.24 2.74 -1.07
C GLU A 28 -4.29 2.41 -2.57
N LEU A 29 -4.94 3.27 -3.36
CA LEU A 29 -5.03 3.09 -4.81
C LEU A 29 -3.64 3.12 -5.45
N GLU A 30 -2.82 4.10 -5.12
CA GLU A 30 -1.49 4.24 -5.70
C GLU A 30 -0.53 3.13 -5.26
N ALA A 31 -0.57 2.70 -3.99
CA ALA A 31 0.18 1.55 -3.49
C ALA A 31 -0.21 0.27 -4.25
N GLY A 32 -1.51 -0.01 -4.36
CA GLY A 32 -2.03 -1.17 -5.07
C GLY A 32 -1.71 -1.16 -6.56
N MET A 33 -1.75 0.00 -7.22
CA MET A 33 -1.33 0.12 -8.62
C MET A 33 0.17 -0.13 -8.79
N ALA A 34 1.00 0.47 -7.94
CA ALA A 34 2.45 0.34 -8.00
C ALA A 34 2.88 -1.13 -7.92
N VAL A 35 2.38 -1.87 -6.92
CA VAL A 35 2.70 -3.30 -6.78
C VAL A 35 2.11 -4.16 -7.91
N THR A 36 0.97 -3.75 -8.48
CA THR A 36 0.38 -4.44 -9.65
C THR A 36 1.27 -4.28 -10.89
N PHE A 37 1.82 -3.09 -11.12
CA PHE A 37 2.77 -2.87 -12.21
C PHE A 37 4.10 -3.58 -11.98
N GLU A 38 4.59 -3.66 -10.75
CA GLU A 38 5.75 -4.48 -10.39
C GLU A 38 5.48 -5.96 -10.71
N CYS A 39 4.29 -6.48 -10.35
CA CYS A 39 3.89 -7.85 -10.73
C CYS A 39 3.86 -8.04 -12.25
N ALA A 40 3.37 -7.06 -13.00
CA ALA A 40 3.33 -7.11 -14.46
C ALA A 40 4.74 -7.05 -15.09
N ALA A 41 5.64 -6.24 -14.53
CA ALA A 41 7.04 -6.18 -14.94
C ALA A 41 7.72 -7.52 -14.69
N ALA A 42 7.55 -8.08 -13.50
CA ALA A 42 8.03 -9.40 -13.16
C ALA A 42 7.44 -10.45 -14.11
N ALA A 43 6.14 -10.44 -14.41
CA ALA A 43 5.46 -11.33 -15.38
C ALA A 43 6.04 -11.30 -16.79
N ARG A 44 6.63 -10.18 -17.22
CA ARG A 44 7.21 -10.00 -18.55
C ARG A 44 8.68 -10.40 -18.66
N ALA A 45 9.41 -10.48 -17.54
CA ALA A 45 10.80 -10.92 -17.52
C ALA A 45 10.92 -12.37 -18.01
N SER A 46 12.07 -12.74 -18.58
CA SER A 46 12.28 -14.08 -19.13
C SER A 46 11.99 -15.16 -18.09
N THR A 47 11.53 -16.33 -18.53
CA THR A 47 11.37 -17.50 -17.63
C THR A 47 12.70 -17.99 -17.08
N ASP A 48 13.79 -17.68 -17.77
CA ASP A 48 15.15 -18.07 -17.39
C ASP A 48 15.75 -17.13 -16.33
N GLU A 49 15.09 -16.01 -16.02
CA GLU A 49 15.46 -15.11 -14.93
C GLU A 49 14.87 -15.64 -13.62
N GLU A 50 15.65 -16.46 -12.93
CA GLU A 50 15.26 -17.13 -11.68
C GLU A 50 14.79 -16.15 -10.60
N GLU A 51 15.46 -15.00 -10.46
CA GLU A 51 15.06 -13.96 -9.52
C GLU A 51 13.66 -13.41 -9.85
N ALA A 52 13.40 -13.08 -11.11
CA ALA A 52 12.09 -12.60 -11.53
C ALA A 52 11.01 -13.68 -11.33
N ARG A 53 11.35 -14.96 -11.56
CA ARG A 53 10.46 -16.10 -11.29
C ARG A 53 10.08 -16.18 -9.80
N LEU A 54 11.05 -16.04 -8.90
CA LEU A 54 10.84 -16.06 -7.46
C LEU A 54 10.04 -14.84 -6.98
N ILE A 55 10.33 -13.64 -7.50
CA ILE A 55 9.55 -12.43 -7.20
C ILE A 55 8.10 -12.63 -7.65
N ARG A 56 7.84 -13.07 -8.89
CA ARG A 56 6.47 -13.37 -9.36
C ARG A 56 5.74 -14.35 -8.44
N ARG A 57 6.45 -15.40 -8.01
CA ARG A 57 5.89 -16.50 -7.24
C ARG A 57 5.31 -16.06 -5.89
N ILE A 58 5.88 -15.02 -5.28
CA ILE A 58 5.46 -14.50 -3.98
C ILE A 58 4.72 -13.16 -4.07
N LEU A 59 5.11 -12.25 -4.97
CA LEU A 59 4.54 -10.91 -5.03
C LEU A 59 3.13 -10.90 -5.61
N ILE A 60 2.84 -11.74 -6.62
CA ILE A 60 1.49 -11.85 -7.20
C ILE A 60 0.43 -12.24 -6.16
N PRO A 61 0.61 -13.31 -5.34
CA PRO A 61 -0.35 -13.62 -4.30
C PRO A 61 -0.47 -12.51 -3.25
N LEU A 62 0.63 -11.88 -2.83
CA LEU A 62 0.61 -10.74 -1.91
C LEU A 62 -0.20 -9.55 -2.48
N ALA A 63 0.05 -9.18 -3.73
CA ALA A 63 -0.66 -8.11 -4.43
C ALA A 63 -2.16 -8.43 -4.58
N LYS A 64 -2.52 -9.67 -4.96
CA LYS A 64 -3.93 -10.12 -4.98
C LYS A 64 -4.55 -9.90 -3.60
N MET A 65 -3.91 -10.42 -2.55
CA MET A 65 -4.41 -10.35 -1.18
C MET A 65 -4.71 -8.91 -0.76
N ARG A 66 -3.74 -8.00 -0.93
CA ARG A 66 -3.87 -6.59 -0.54
C ARG A 66 -4.84 -5.82 -1.41
N ALA A 67 -4.64 -5.80 -2.72
CA ALA A 67 -5.44 -4.97 -3.62
C ALA A 67 -6.93 -5.32 -3.54
N THR A 68 -7.28 -6.61 -3.42
CA THR A 68 -8.67 -7.03 -3.32
C THR A 68 -9.31 -6.71 -1.97
N ARG A 69 -8.54 -6.76 -0.87
CA ARG A 69 -9.01 -6.32 0.46
C ARG A 69 -9.17 -4.80 0.52
N ALA A 70 -8.20 -4.06 -0.02
CA ALA A 70 -8.23 -2.61 -0.12
C ALA A 70 -9.40 -2.13 -0.98
N ALA A 71 -9.69 -2.79 -2.11
CA ALA A 71 -10.83 -2.44 -2.96
C ALA A 71 -12.19 -2.51 -2.24
N VAL A 72 -12.38 -3.48 -1.35
CA VAL A 72 -13.59 -3.58 -0.52
C VAL A 72 -13.67 -2.41 0.46
N GLY A 73 -12.59 -2.11 1.17
CA GLY A 73 -12.51 -0.97 2.09
C GLY A 73 -12.71 0.37 1.37
N ALA A 74 -12.14 0.50 0.17
CA ALA A 74 -12.27 1.69 -0.65
C ALA A 74 -13.70 1.92 -1.11
N ALA A 75 -14.39 0.88 -1.59
CA ALA A 75 -15.79 0.95 -1.95
C ALA A 75 -16.68 1.29 -0.74
N SER A 76 -16.37 0.74 0.44
CA SER A 76 -17.08 1.06 1.69
C SER A 76 -16.89 2.51 2.13
N SER A 77 -15.67 3.04 2.06
CA SER A 77 -15.40 4.43 2.45
C SER A 77 -16.01 5.41 1.44
N ALA A 78 -15.96 5.07 0.15
CA ALA A 78 -16.63 5.86 -0.88
C ALA A 78 -18.16 5.88 -0.69
N LEU A 79 -18.79 4.76 -0.31
CA LEU A 79 -20.20 4.72 0.09
C LEU A 79 -20.51 5.74 1.20
N GLU A 80 -19.69 5.77 2.24
CA GLU A 80 -19.84 6.68 3.37
C GLU A 80 -19.69 8.16 2.96
N VAL A 81 -18.74 8.48 2.09
CA VAL A 81 -18.56 9.84 1.55
C VAL A 81 -19.79 10.33 0.76
N LEU A 82 -20.55 9.41 0.13
CA LEU A 82 -21.82 9.75 -0.51
C LEU A 82 -22.99 9.87 0.48
N GLY A 83 -22.80 9.48 1.75
CA GLY A 83 -23.84 9.43 2.77
C GLY A 83 -25.00 8.51 2.36
N GLY A 84 -26.24 8.92 2.65
CA GLY A 84 -27.43 8.15 2.29
C GLY A 84 -27.52 7.80 0.80
N ASN A 85 -27.03 8.67 -0.09
CA ASN A 85 -27.01 8.40 -1.52
C ASN A 85 -26.14 7.19 -1.87
N GLY A 86 -25.04 6.97 -1.14
CA GLY A 86 -24.15 5.83 -1.38
C GLY A 86 -24.90 4.51 -1.19
N TYR A 87 -25.74 4.44 -0.15
CA TYR A 87 -26.50 3.23 0.19
C TYR A 87 -27.61 2.90 -0.82
N MET A 88 -28.16 3.92 -1.49
CA MET A 88 -29.25 3.74 -2.45
C MET A 88 -28.75 3.09 -3.74
N ASN A 89 -29.54 2.17 -4.28
CA ASN A 89 -29.23 1.47 -5.54
C ASN A 89 -29.28 2.39 -6.78
N ASP A 90 -29.84 3.59 -6.67
CA ASP A 90 -29.84 4.61 -7.74
C ASP A 90 -28.44 5.18 -7.99
N TRP A 91 -27.51 4.99 -7.04
CA TRP A 91 -26.10 5.37 -7.16
C TRP A 91 -25.22 4.13 -7.37
N PRO A 92 -24.10 4.27 -8.10
CA PRO A 92 -23.28 3.11 -8.50
C PRO A 92 -22.56 2.43 -7.33
N MET A 93 -22.36 3.12 -6.21
CA MET A 93 -21.51 2.65 -5.11
C MET A 93 -22.04 1.39 -4.43
N ALA A 94 -23.36 1.27 -4.21
CA ALA A 94 -23.95 0.08 -3.60
C ALA A 94 -23.73 -1.18 -4.44
N ARG A 95 -23.69 -1.03 -5.77
CA ARG A 95 -23.31 -2.10 -6.69
C ARG A 95 -21.81 -2.36 -6.64
N GLN A 96 -20.98 -1.32 -6.75
CA GLN A 96 -19.52 -1.45 -6.72
C GLN A 96 -18.99 -2.12 -5.45
N TYR A 97 -19.58 -1.83 -4.28
CA TYR A 97 -19.23 -2.51 -3.04
C TYR A 97 -19.54 -4.01 -3.08
N ARG A 98 -20.72 -4.40 -3.61
CA ARG A 98 -21.08 -5.81 -3.78
C ARG A 98 -20.17 -6.52 -4.79
N ASP A 99 -19.83 -5.85 -5.89
CA ASP A 99 -18.91 -6.38 -6.90
C ASP A 99 -17.50 -6.56 -6.31
N ALA A 100 -17.03 -5.59 -5.51
CA ALA A 100 -15.71 -5.63 -4.88
C ALA A 100 -15.55 -6.81 -3.90
N GLN A 101 -16.61 -7.20 -3.19
CA GLN A 101 -16.60 -8.34 -2.25
C GLN A 101 -16.27 -9.68 -2.93
N CYS A 102 -16.46 -9.76 -4.25
CA CYS A 102 -16.14 -10.94 -5.02
C CYS A 102 -14.63 -11.20 -5.12
N HIS A 103 -13.84 -10.14 -5.24
CA HIS A 103 -12.40 -10.21 -5.50
C HIS A 103 -11.57 -10.94 -4.44
N PRO A 104 -11.78 -10.75 -3.12
CA PRO A 104 -11.05 -11.51 -2.10
C PRO A 104 -11.51 -12.98 -1.96
N ILE A 105 -12.56 -13.41 -2.69
CA ILE A 105 -13.14 -14.75 -2.60
C ILE A 105 -12.71 -15.62 -3.79
N TRP A 106 -12.85 -15.12 -5.01
CA TRP A 106 -12.52 -15.88 -6.23
C TRP A 106 -11.01 -16.00 -6.43
N GLU A 107 -10.59 -17.04 -7.17
CA GLU A 107 -9.18 -17.32 -7.45
C GLU A 107 -8.31 -17.42 -6.19
N GLY A 108 -8.87 -18.04 -5.14
CA GLY A 108 -8.24 -18.25 -3.84
C GLY A 108 -8.66 -17.22 -2.80
N THR A 109 -9.25 -17.69 -1.71
CA THR A 109 -9.57 -16.82 -0.57
C THR A 109 -8.30 -16.30 0.10
N GLU A 110 -8.40 -15.21 0.85
CA GLU A 110 -7.25 -14.64 1.58
C GLU A 110 -6.52 -15.68 2.45
N ASN A 111 -7.25 -16.57 3.12
CA ASN A 111 -6.66 -17.69 3.88
C ASN A 111 -5.79 -18.58 2.98
N ILE A 112 -6.33 -19.01 1.84
CA ILE A 112 -5.62 -19.90 0.91
C ILE A 112 -4.40 -19.20 0.31
N ILE A 113 -4.50 -17.90 0.03
CA ILE A 113 -3.37 -17.12 -0.47
C ILE A 113 -2.25 -17.02 0.55
N CYS A 114 -2.56 -16.74 1.82
CA CYS A 114 -1.54 -16.69 2.88
C CYS A 114 -0.80 -18.03 3.00
N LEU A 115 -1.52 -19.15 2.84
CA LEU A 115 -0.93 -20.48 2.83
C LEU A 115 -0.07 -20.74 1.58
N ASP A 116 -0.47 -20.21 0.42
CA ASP A 116 0.33 -20.32 -0.80
C ASP A 116 1.61 -19.48 -0.75
N VAL A 117 1.56 -18.27 -0.16
CA VAL A 117 2.76 -17.46 0.14
C VAL A 117 3.73 -18.26 1.01
N ARG A 118 3.23 -18.85 2.10
CA ARG A 118 4.05 -19.74 2.94
C ARG A 118 4.66 -20.90 2.13
N ARG A 119 3.88 -21.51 1.23
CA ARG A 119 4.37 -22.60 0.36
C ARG A 119 5.49 -22.13 -0.56
N ALA A 120 5.36 -20.95 -1.17
CA ALA A 120 6.41 -20.33 -1.98
C ALA A 120 7.69 -20.09 -1.18
N MET A 121 7.56 -19.63 0.06
CA MET A 121 8.70 -19.39 0.94
C MET A 121 9.44 -20.69 1.30
N LYS A 122 8.71 -21.71 1.76
CA LYS A 122 9.28 -22.98 2.23
C LYS A 122 9.82 -23.86 1.09
N GLY A 123 9.15 -23.86 -0.06
CA GLY A 123 9.49 -24.72 -1.18
C GLY A 123 10.55 -24.13 -2.12
N GLU A 124 10.53 -22.82 -2.32
CA GLU A 124 11.30 -22.17 -3.38
C GLU A 124 12.22 -21.05 -2.86
N GLY A 125 12.18 -20.70 -1.58
CA GLY A 125 12.98 -19.60 -1.05
C GLY A 125 12.55 -18.23 -1.58
N ALA A 126 11.34 -18.09 -2.12
CA ALA A 126 10.91 -16.89 -2.85
C ALA A 126 10.97 -15.57 -2.06
N HIS A 127 10.92 -15.66 -0.72
CA HIS A 127 11.10 -14.51 0.16
C HIS A 127 12.49 -13.89 0.05
N GLU A 128 13.55 -14.67 -0.19
CA GLU A 128 14.91 -14.14 -0.29
C GLU A 128 15.03 -13.15 -1.46
N ALA A 129 14.48 -13.50 -2.63
CA ALA A 129 14.43 -12.62 -3.80
C ALA A 129 13.57 -11.37 -3.54
N LEU A 130 12.45 -11.51 -2.82
CA LEU A 130 11.60 -10.38 -2.45
C LEU A 130 12.33 -9.41 -1.51
N LEU A 131 13.00 -9.91 -0.48
CA LEU A 131 13.75 -9.09 0.48
C LEU A 131 14.90 -8.35 -0.24
N ALA A 132 15.61 -9.01 -1.15
CA ALA A 132 16.65 -8.36 -1.96
C ALA A 132 16.08 -7.27 -2.90
N ARG A 133 14.88 -7.49 -3.46
CA ARG A 133 14.18 -6.48 -4.27
C ARG A 133 13.81 -5.24 -3.46
N ILE A 134 13.39 -5.42 -2.19
CA ILE A 134 13.08 -4.33 -1.26
C ILE A 134 14.36 -3.55 -0.88
N GLU A 135 15.47 -4.25 -0.64
CA GLU A 135 16.77 -3.61 -0.37
C GLU A 135 17.20 -2.69 -1.50
N ARG A 136 17.02 -3.11 -2.76
CA ARG A 136 17.28 -2.24 -3.91
C ARG A 136 16.41 -0.97 -3.92
N SER A 137 15.16 -1.03 -3.47
CA SER A 137 14.32 0.17 -3.35
C SER A 137 14.81 1.12 -2.27
N LEU A 138 15.35 0.59 -1.17
CA LEU A 138 15.98 1.41 -0.12
C LEU A 138 17.24 2.10 -0.66
N ASP A 139 18.05 1.41 -1.45
CA ASP A 139 19.22 1.99 -2.11
C ASP A 139 18.83 3.10 -3.09
N THR A 140 17.76 2.89 -3.88
CA THR A 140 17.19 3.91 -4.78
C THR A 140 16.70 5.14 -4.03
N ALA A 141 16.11 4.96 -2.85
CA ALA A 141 15.59 6.06 -2.03
C ALA A 141 16.69 6.86 -1.31
N GLY A 142 17.82 6.22 -0.97
CA GLY A 142 18.89 6.77 -0.14
C GLY A 142 19.40 8.17 -0.53
N PRO A 143 19.56 8.51 -1.83
CA PRO A 143 20.01 9.84 -2.25
C PRO A 143 19.00 10.98 -2.01
N HIS A 144 17.74 10.67 -1.70
CA HIS A 144 16.63 11.63 -1.71
C HIS A 144 16.16 11.95 -0.28
N GLU A 145 16.47 13.15 0.22
CA GLU A 145 16.08 13.60 1.57
C GLU A 145 14.57 13.53 1.82
N ALA A 146 13.75 13.89 0.81
CA ALA A 146 12.29 13.81 0.88
C ALA A 146 11.75 12.38 1.08
N LEU A 147 12.58 11.34 0.89
CA LEU A 147 12.25 9.94 1.09
C LEU A 147 12.83 9.34 2.36
N ALA A 148 13.61 10.08 3.15
CA ALA A 148 14.30 9.55 4.33
C ALA A 148 13.32 8.88 5.32
N ARG A 149 12.25 9.58 5.71
CA ARG A 149 11.26 9.03 6.66
C ARG A 149 10.54 7.78 6.15
N PRO A 150 9.92 7.75 4.96
CA PRO A 150 9.31 6.51 4.47
C PRO A 150 10.34 5.40 4.24
N ALA A 151 11.58 5.71 3.85
CA ALA A 151 12.65 4.72 3.72
C ALA A 151 13.03 4.10 5.07
N ASP A 152 13.14 4.90 6.13
CA ASP A 152 13.39 4.41 7.50
C ASP A 152 12.27 3.46 7.97
N ALA A 153 11.02 3.79 7.67
CA ALA A 153 9.88 2.94 8.01
C ALA A 153 9.90 1.61 7.23
N VAL A 154 10.21 1.65 5.93
CA VAL A 154 10.39 0.43 5.10
C VAL A 154 11.57 -0.41 5.61
N ALA A 155 12.70 0.21 5.97
CA ALA A 155 13.86 -0.48 6.51
C ALA A 155 13.56 -1.14 7.87
N SER A 156 12.81 -0.46 8.74
CA SER A 156 12.35 -1.04 10.01
C SER A 156 11.42 -2.23 9.77
N ALA A 157 10.42 -2.09 8.90
CA ALA A 157 9.50 -3.18 8.57
C ALA A 157 10.20 -4.37 7.88
N LEU A 158 11.23 -4.10 7.07
CA LEU A 158 12.08 -5.14 6.48
C LEU A 158 12.83 -5.93 7.55
N LYS A 159 13.35 -5.25 8.58
CA LYS A 159 13.97 -5.92 9.73
C LYS A 159 12.96 -6.79 10.49
N ASP A 160 11.77 -6.27 10.77
CA ASP A 160 10.70 -7.01 11.42
C ASP A 160 10.28 -8.24 10.60
N ALA A 161 10.24 -8.11 9.27
CA ALA A 161 9.95 -9.23 8.37
C ALA A 161 11.03 -10.32 8.46
N ARG A 162 12.32 -9.94 8.49
CA ARG A 162 13.42 -10.89 8.66
C ARG A 162 13.35 -11.60 10.01
N GLU A 163 13.04 -10.87 11.08
CA GLU A 163 12.87 -11.45 12.43
C GLU A 163 11.68 -12.42 12.47
N ALA A 164 10.53 -12.04 11.92
CA ALA A 164 9.35 -12.89 11.83
C ALA A 164 9.61 -14.17 11.03
N ILE A 165 10.31 -14.07 9.89
CA ILE A 165 10.70 -15.23 9.08
C ILE A 165 11.62 -16.15 9.88
N SER A 166 12.65 -15.59 10.53
CA SER A 166 13.59 -16.36 11.34
C SER A 166 12.89 -17.09 12.50
N TYR A 167 11.99 -16.40 13.20
CA TYR A 167 11.19 -16.99 14.27
C TYR A 167 10.35 -18.16 13.74
N LEU A 168 9.59 -17.94 12.67
CA LEU A 168 8.68 -18.93 12.10
C LEU A 168 9.41 -20.14 11.48
N ALA A 169 10.64 -19.97 11.01
CA ALA A 169 11.46 -21.09 10.54
C ALA A 169 11.76 -22.11 11.64
N SER A 170 11.77 -21.69 12.91
CA SER A 170 12.00 -22.55 14.07
C SER A 170 10.72 -23.00 14.80
N ALA A 171 9.57 -22.38 14.48
CA ALA A 171 8.30 -22.67 15.10
C ALA A 171 7.68 -23.98 14.56
N ASP A 172 6.79 -24.60 15.34
CA ASP A 172 6.00 -25.74 14.87
C ASP A 172 5.02 -25.35 13.75
N ASP A 173 4.51 -26.35 13.03
CA ASP A 173 3.70 -26.13 11.83
C ASP A 173 2.39 -25.39 12.14
N ASP A 174 1.74 -25.67 13.28
CA ASP A 174 0.49 -25.01 13.67
C ASP A 174 0.71 -23.51 13.93
N VAL A 175 1.80 -23.16 14.61
CA VAL A 175 2.19 -21.76 14.80
C VAL A 175 2.51 -21.11 13.45
N GLN A 176 3.23 -21.78 12.55
CA GLN A 176 3.50 -21.24 11.21
C GLN A 176 2.21 -20.96 10.43
N LEU A 177 1.25 -21.88 10.46
CA LEU A 177 -0.04 -21.74 9.79
C LEU A 177 -0.88 -20.61 10.41
N LEU A 178 -0.91 -20.52 11.74
CA LEU A 178 -1.62 -19.47 12.47
C LEU A 178 -1.08 -18.07 12.13
N GLN A 179 0.23 -17.92 12.02
CA GLN A 179 0.88 -16.63 11.75
C GLN A 179 0.98 -16.29 10.26
N ALA A 180 0.66 -17.21 9.35
CA ALA A 180 0.85 -17.04 7.90
C ALA A 180 0.22 -15.75 7.37
N ARG A 181 -0.97 -15.37 7.84
CA ARG A 181 -1.63 -14.12 7.44
C ARG A 181 -0.90 -12.88 7.93
N ARG A 182 -0.42 -12.87 9.17
CA ARG A 182 0.32 -11.72 9.73
C ARG A 182 1.63 -11.52 8.99
N LEU A 183 2.35 -12.61 8.69
CA LEU A 183 3.55 -12.55 7.88
C LEU A 183 3.25 -12.07 6.45
N ALA A 184 2.22 -12.62 5.80
CA ALA A 184 1.84 -12.18 4.46
C ALA A 184 1.44 -10.69 4.43
N ASN A 185 0.72 -10.21 5.44
CA ASN A 185 0.40 -8.80 5.57
C ASN A 185 1.66 -7.94 5.70
N LEU A 186 2.58 -8.29 6.60
CA LEU A 186 3.84 -7.58 6.78
C LEU A 186 4.67 -7.55 5.49
N LEU A 187 4.80 -8.70 4.80
CA LEU A 187 5.52 -8.79 3.53
C LEU A 187 4.87 -7.94 2.44
N ALA A 188 3.55 -7.85 2.41
CA ALA A 188 2.86 -7.03 1.44
C ALA A 188 3.04 -5.52 1.74
N ASP A 189 2.93 -5.10 3.02
CA ASP A 189 3.12 -3.69 3.41
C ASP A 189 4.53 -3.21 3.09
N VAL A 190 5.56 -4.00 3.42
CA VAL A 190 6.94 -3.62 3.12
C VAL A 190 7.21 -3.61 1.62
N SER A 191 6.56 -4.50 0.84
CA SER A 191 6.70 -4.52 -0.63
C SER A 191 6.04 -3.31 -1.29
N GLU A 192 4.82 -2.95 -0.88
CA GLU A 192 4.13 -1.76 -1.39
C GLU A 192 4.88 -0.49 -1.02
N GLY A 193 5.37 -0.38 0.22
CA GLY A 193 6.23 0.73 0.65
C GLY A 193 7.49 0.85 -0.20
N ALA A 194 8.17 -0.27 -0.48
CA ALA A 194 9.37 -0.30 -1.33
C ALA A 194 9.11 0.19 -2.77
N VAL A 195 8.04 -0.29 -3.42
CA VAL A 195 7.72 0.16 -4.79
C VAL A 195 7.28 1.63 -4.82
N LEU A 196 6.61 2.13 -3.77
CA LEU A 196 6.30 3.56 -3.65
C LEU A 196 7.56 4.42 -3.52
N LEU A 197 8.62 3.93 -2.86
CA LEU A 197 9.92 4.61 -2.84
C LEU A 197 10.52 4.70 -4.25
N ASP A 198 10.47 3.63 -5.03
CA ASP A 198 10.98 3.62 -6.42
C ASP A 198 10.23 4.63 -7.30
N GLU A 199 8.89 4.64 -7.23
CA GLU A 199 8.09 5.61 -7.99
C GLU A 199 8.35 7.06 -7.58
N ALA A 200 8.58 7.29 -6.29
CA ALA A 200 8.87 8.62 -5.78
C ALA A 200 10.26 9.10 -6.16
N ALA A 201 11.28 8.26 -6.04
CA ALA A 201 12.64 8.55 -6.48
C ALA A 201 12.66 8.88 -7.98
N TRP A 202 11.98 8.07 -8.79
CA TRP A 202 11.86 8.33 -10.23
C TRP A 202 11.19 9.67 -10.55
N ALA A 203 10.12 10.04 -9.83
CA ALA A 203 9.43 11.31 -10.03
C ALA A 203 10.29 12.52 -9.62
N LEU A 204 11.06 12.38 -8.54
CA LEU A 204 12.02 13.38 -8.07
C LEU A 204 13.14 13.58 -9.09
N GLU A 205 13.72 12.49 -9.62
CA GLU A 205 14.81 12.57 -10.59
C GLU A 205 14.35 13.11 -11.95
N ARG A 206 13.17 12.69 -12.41
CA ARG A 206 12.68 13.06 -13.73
C ARG A 206 12.22 14.51 -13.80
N ASP A 207 11.40 14.93 -12.83
CA ASP A 207 10.70 16.21 -12.89
C ASP A 207 10.90 17.08 -11.63
N GLY A 208 11.57 16.59 -10.58
CA GLY A 208 11.61 17.25 -9.28
C GLY A 208 10.24 17.29 -8.60
N ASP A 209 9.36 16.32 -8.88
CA ASP A 209 8.02 16.24 -8.30
C ASP A 209 7.99 15.33 -7.07
N ALA A 210 7.76 15.92 -5.90
CA ALA A 210 7.70 15.22 -4.62
C ALA A 210 6.30 14.72 -4.23
N ARG A 211 5.30 14.81 -5.13
CA ARG A 211 3.94 14.31 -4.82
C ARG A 211 3.95 12.83 -4.44
N LYS A 212 4.73 12.00 -5.14
CA LYS A 212 4.88 10.58 -4.82
C LYS A 212 5.63 10.34 -3.50
N ALA A 213 6.54 11.23 -3.10
CA ALA A 213 7.16 11.17 -1.78
C ALA A 213 6.14 11.36 -0.66
N LEU A 214 5.17 12.27 -0.84
CA LEU A 214 4.05 12.44 0.10
C LEU A 214 3.15 11.19 0.19
N VAL A 215 2.90 10.53 -0.95
CA VAL A 215 2.15 9.26 -0.99
C VAL A 215 2.90 8.17 -0.23
N ALA A 216 4.20 7.99 -0.49
CA ALA A 216 5.04 7.04 0.21
C ALA A 216 5.09 7.32 1.74
N ARG A 217 5.22 8.60 2.12
CA ARG A 217 5.21 9.03 3.53
C ARG A 217 3.88 8.71 4.22
N ARG A 218 2.74 9.01 3.59
CA ARG A 218 1.42 8.73 4.15
C ARG A 218 1.17 7.22 4.24
N PHE A 219 1.58 6.44 3.24
CA PHE A 219 1.50 4.98 3.27
C PHE A 219 2.32 4.39 4.43
N ALA A 220 3.60 4.77 4.54
CA ALA A 220 4.48 4.32 5.61
C ALA A 220 3.89 4.62 6.99
N ARG A 221 3.36 5.83 7.15
CA ARG A 221 2.70 6.27 8.38
C ARG A 221 1.49 5.43 8.78
N GLN A 222 0.72 4.93 7.80
CA GLN A 222 -0.50 4.15 8.04
C GLN A 222 -0.24 2.67 8.29
N HIS A 223 0.74 2.10 7.59
CA HIS A 223 0.93 0.65 7.56
C HIS A 223 2.21 0.17 8.25
N LEU A 224 3.23 1.02 8.36
CA LEU A 224 4.56 0.64 8.84
C LEU A 224 4.92 1.32 10.18
N GLU A 225 4.47 2.55 10.41
CA GLU A 225 4.79 3.29 11.64
C GLU A 225 3.83 2.96 12.79
N THR A 226 4.37 2.92 14.01
CA THR A 226 3.54 2.90 15.23
C THR A 226 3.28 4.32 15.71
N LEU A 227 2.00 4.73 15.73
CA LEU A 227 1.63 6.10 16.07
C LEU A 227 1.29 6.27 17.56
N PRO A 228 1.85 7.29 18.24
CA PRO A 228 1.55 7.55 19.65
C PRO A 228 0.08 7.98 19.80
N VAL A 229 -0.58 7.48 20.85
CA VAL A 229 -1.99 7.83 21.16
C VAL A 229 -2.91 7.67 19.93
N ARG A 230 -2.71 6.61 19.14
CA ARG A 230 -3.46 6.34 17.90
C ARG A 230 -3.38 7.47 16.86
N GLY A 231 -2.31 8.27 16.88
CA GLY A 231 -2.08 9.36 15.94
C GLY A 231 -2.72 10.70 16.32
N ILE A 232 -3.39 10.82 17.47
CA ILE A 232 -4.09 12.07 17.88
C ILE A 232 -3.11 13.21 18.16
N VAL A 233 -1.96 12.90 18.74
CA VAL A 233 -0.94 13.88 19.14
C VAL A 233 0.16 14.03 18.09
N ASP A 234 -0.11 13.58 16.87
CA ASP A 234 0.86 13.63 15.80
C ASP A 234 0.84 14.96 15.06
N GLU A 235 2.00 15.40 14.60
CA GLU A 235 2.21 16.67 13.89
C GLU A 235 2.00 16.56 12.36
N ASP A 236 1.46 15.41 11.92
CA ASP A 236 0.89 15.00 10.65
C ASP A 236 0.05 16.06 9.90
N ARG A 237 0.65 16.98 9.14
CA ARG A 237 -0.12 18.00 8.38
C ARG A 237 -0.29 17.72 6.89
N THR A 238 0.16 16.58 6.37
CA THR A 238 0.15 16.27 4.92
C THR A 238 -1.24 16.49 4.29
N VAL A 239 -2.29 16.01 4.94
CA VAL A 239 -3.68 16.15 4.45
C VAL A 239 -4.13 17.61 4.42
N LEU A 240 -3.71 18.43 5.38
CA LEU A 240 -4.11 19.84 5.43
C LEU A 240 -3.39 20.66 4.38
N ASP A 241 -2.09 20.45 4.26
CA ASP A 241 -1.19 21.33 3.53
C ASP A 241 -1.05 20.90 2.05
N PHE A 242 -1.27 19.61 1.73
CA PHE A 242 -1.07 19.05 0.38
C PHE A 242 -2.30 18.33 -0.22
N PHE A 243 -3.51 18.56 0.31
CA PHE A 243 -4.73 17.94 -0.23
C PHE A 243 -4.91 18.10 -1.74
N ASP A 244 -4.81 19.34 -2.24
CA ASP A 244 -5.09 19.64 -3.64
C ASP A 244 -4.02 19.04 -4.57
N PRO A 245 -2.71 19.19 -4.31
CA PRO A 245 -1.68 18.48 -5.10
C PRO A 245 -1.85 16.96 -5.12
N LEU A 246 -2.20 16.33 -3.99
CA LEU A 246 -2.40 14.89 -3.94
C LEU A 246 -3.62 14.46 -4.77
N ILE A 247 -4.80 15.00 -4.48
CA ILE A 247 -6.06 14.58 -5.09
C ILE A 247 -6.19 15.01 -6.56
N ARG A 248 -5.54 16.10 -6.95
CA ARG A 248 -5.59 16.63 -8.33
C ARG A 248 -4.36 16.29 -9.16
N TYR A 249 -3.46 15.44 -8.65
CA TYR A 249 -2.21 15.08 -9.32
C TYR A 249 -1.37 16.32 -9.69
N GLY A 250 -1.34 17.31 -8.79
CA GLY A 250 -0.53 18.50 -8.92
C GLY A 250 0.92 18.23 -8.50
N LYS A 251 1.86 18.94 -9.14
CA LYS A 251 3.28 18.89 -8.81
C LYS A 251 3.55 19.48 -7.42
N VAL A 252 4.46 18.86 -6.67
CA VAL A 252 4.96 19.36 -5.39
C VAL A 252 6.46 19.57 -5.47
N ASP A 253 6.94 20.73 -5.01
CA ASP A 253 8.37 21.02 -4.93
C ASP A 253 9.02 20.12 -3.86
N ALA A 254 10.17 19.52 -4.18
CA ALA A 254 10.93 18.71 -3.23
C ALA A 254 11.30 19.48 -1.95
N ALA A 255 11.58 20.78 -2.05
CA ALA A 255 11.90 21.62 -0.90
C ALA A 255 10.72 21.83 0.06
N ALA A 256 9.48 21.52 -0.37
CA ALA A 256 8.30 21.58 0.50
C ALA A 256 8.05 20.29 1.28
N VAL A 257 8.81 19.22 0.99
CA VAL A 257 8.60 17.87 1.53
C VAL A 257 9.78 17.38 2.38
N ALA A 258 10.99 17.91 2.15
CA ALA A 258 12.15 17.77 3.01
C ALA A 258 11.92 18.45 4.37
#